data_AF-A0A015ZIC2-F1
#
_entry.id   AF-A0A015ZIC2-F1
#
_cell.length_a   1.000
_cell.length_b   1.000
_cell.length_c   1.000
_cell.angle_alpha   90.00
_cell.angle_beta   90.00
_cell.angle_gamma   90.00
#
_symmetry.space_group_name_H-M   'P 1'
#
loop_
_entity.id
_entity.type
_entity.pdbx_description
1 polymer ?
#
loop_
_entity_poly.entity_id
_entity_poly.type
_entity_poly.pdbx_seq_one_letter_code
_entity_poly.pdbx_strand_id
1 'polypeptide(L)' 'MQAVLLAFLIPLFLLIFGLFIFKTVLHSELYGAFAALAVLIPYYYIIWLNRTRLKQKFSFTIKPINN' A
#
# COMPACT_ATOMS: atom_id res chain seq x y z
N MET A 1 -7.32 13.61 1.17
CA MET A 1 -5.96 13.43 1.74
C MET A 1 -5.65 11.97 2.12
N GLN A 2 -6.54 11.22 2.78
CA GLN A 2 -6.21 9.88 3.31
C GLN A 2 -5.78 8.81 2.27
N ALA A 3 -6.30 8.88 1.03
CA ALA A 3 -5.92 7.93 -0.03
C ALA A 3 -4.45 8.07 -0.46
N VAL A 4 -3.89 9.29 -0.41
CA VAL A 4 -2.51 9.56 -0.81
C VAL A 4 -1.54 8.90 0.17
N LEU A 5 -1.82 8.98 1.47
CA LEU A 5 -1.00 8.34 2.51
C LEU A 5 -0.99 6.81 2.34
N LEU A 6 -2.13 6.22 2.01
CA LEU A 6 -2.27 4.78 1.81
C LEU A 6 -1.55 4.32 0.53
N ALA A 7 -1.60 5.12 -0.54
CA ALA A 7 -0.97 4.78 -1.82
C ALA A 7 0.53 5.07 -1.90
N PHE A 8 1.06 6.00 -1.10
CA PHE A 8 2.46 6.43 -1.18
C PHE A 8 3.24 6.21 0.11
N LEU A 9 2.74 6.67 1.26
CA LEU A 9 3.51 6.66 2.51
C LEU A 9 3.69 5.23 3.04
N ILE A 10 2.61 4.46 3.10
CA ILE A 10 2.66 3.06 3.58
C ILE A 10 3.56 2.18 2.69
N PRO A 11 3.40 2.13 1.36
CA PRO A 11 4.27 1.31 0.53
C PRO A 11 5.73 1.78 0.55
N LEU A 12 6.00 3.07 0.74
CA LEU A 12 7.37 3.58 0.93
C LEU A 12 7.99 3.01 2.21
N PHE A 13 7.31 3.11 3.35
CA PHE A 13 7.80 2.53 4.59
C PHE A 13 7.98 1.01 4.49
N LEU A 14 6.99 0.31 3.92
CA LEU A 14 7.04 -1.14 3.72
C LEU A 14 8.27 -1.55 2.88
N LEU A 15 8.54 -0.80 1.81
CA LEU A 15 9.70 -1.03 0.95
C LEU A 15 11.01 -0.80 1.71
N ILE A 16 11.14 0.32 2.44
CA ILE A 16 12.37 0.65 3.19
C ILE A 16 12.65 -0.43 4.25
N PHE A 17 11.66 -0.75 5.09
CA PHE A 17 11.82 -1.79 6.11
C PHE A 17 12.07 -3.17 5.50
N GLY A 18 11.34 -3.52 4.44
CA GLY A 18 11.56 -4.78 3.71
C GLY A 18 12.97 -4.89 3.17
N LEU A 19 13.52 -3.82 2.59
CA LEU A 19 14.88 -3.81 2.06
C LEU A 19 15.93 -4.07 3.15
N PHE A 20 15.80 -3.45 4.32
CA PHE A 20 16.72 -3.68 5.44
C PHE A 20 16.62 -5.12 5.98
N ILE A 21 15.41 -5.66 6.12
CA ILE A 21 15.19 -7.04 6.59
C ILE A 21 15.72 -8.05 5.57
N PHE A 22 15.35 -7.93 4.30
CA PHE A 22 15.79 -8.88 3.28
C PHE A 22 17.28 -8.76 2.95
N LYS A 23 17.87 -7.56 3.02
CA LYS A 23 19.32 -7.40 2.88
C LYS A 23 20.08 -8.13 3.98
N THR A 24 19.58 -8.10 5.21
CA THR A 24 20.24 -8.80 6.34
C THR A 24 20.09 -10.32 6.25
N VAL A 25 18.96 -10.83 5.74
CA VAL A 25 18.70 -12.28 5.62
C VAL A 25 19.33 -12.90 4.36
N LEU A 26 19.21 -12.26 3.20
CA LEU A 26 19.65 -12.85 1.93
C LEU A 26 21.13 -12.58 1.61
N HIS A 27 21.79 -11.65 2.32
CA HIS A 27 23.19 -11.23 2.12
C HIS A 27 23.58 -10.78 0.70
N SER A 28 22.63 -10.80 -0.24
CA SER A 28 22.78 -10.41 -1.63
C SER A 28 21.88 -9.22 -1.91
N GLU A 29 22.47 -8.16 -2.44
CA GLU A 29 21.77 -6.90 -2.71
C GLU A 29 20.71 -7.07 -3.81
N LEU A 30 21.00 -7.89 -4.82
CA LEU A 30 20.06 -8.18 -5.90
C LEU A 30 18.81 -8.87 -5.36
N TYR A 31 18.98 -10.01 -4.69
CA TYR A 31 17.84 -10.79 -4.19
C TYR A 31 17.10 -10.06 -3.07
N GLY A 32 17.79 -9.28 -2.23
CA GLY A 32 17.16 -8.42 -1.23
C GLY A 32 16.26 -7.34 -1.86
N ALA A 33 16.70 -6.71 -2.96
CA ALA A 33 15.89 -5.74 -3.69
C ALA A 33 14.66 -6.39 -4.35
N PHE A 34 14.83 -7.55 -5.01
CA PHE A 34 13.70 -8.29 -5.60
C PHE A 34 12.70 -8.75 -4.54
N ALA A 35 13.17 -9.23 -3.38
CA ALA A 35 12.31 -9.64 -2.27
C ALA A 35 11.52 -8.45 -1.68
N ALA A 36 12.17 -7.29 -1.50
CA ALA A 36 11.50 -6.08 -1.02
C ALA A 36 10.43 -5.59 -2.01
N LEU A 37 10.68 -5.67 -3.32
CA LEU A 37 9.69 -5.37 -4.35
C LEU A 37 8.55 -6.39 -4.35
N ALA A 38 8.85 -7.68 -4.18
CA ALA A 38 7.84 -8.73 -4.15
C ALA A 38 6.84 -8.55 -2.99
N VAL A 39 7.25 -7.96 -1.87
CA VAL A 39 6.36 -7.64 -0.73
C VAL A 39 5.30 -6.58 -1.05
N LEU A 40 5.50 -5.73 -2.06
CA LEU A 40 4.48 -4.79 -2.51
C LEU A 40 3.28 -5.50 -3.17
N ILE A 41 3.51 -6.63 -3.83
CA ILE A 41 2.47 -7.40 -4.52
C ILE A 41 1.35 -7.83 -3.56
N PRO A 42 1.63 -8.55 -2.44
CA PRO A 42 0.60 -8.92 -1.48
C PRO A 42 -0.03 -7.70 -0.81
N TYR A 43 0.72 -6.61 -0.59
CA TYR A 43 0.18 -5.37 -0.03
C TYR A 43 -0.93 -4.77 -0.91
N TYR A 44 -0.66 -4.59 -2.21
CA TYR A 44 -1.66 -4.08 -3.14
C TYR A 44 -2.82 -5.06 -3.37
N TYR A 45 -2.55 -6.36 -3.29
CA TYR A 45 -3.60 -7.37 -3.35
C TYR A 45 -4.61 -7.24 -2.19
N ILE A 46 -4.13 -7.04 -0.96
CA ILE A 46 -4.98 -6.81 0.22
C ILE A 46 -5.81 -5.52 0.06
N ILE A 47 -5.22 -4.45 -0.47
CA ILE A 47 -5.95 -3.20 -0.75
C ILE A 47 -7.04 -3.45 -1.79
N TRP A 48 -6.75 -4.21 -2.83
CA TRP A 48 -7.69 -4.52 -3.89
C TRP A 48 -8.90 -5.33 -3.38
N LEU A 49 -8.68 -6.29 -2.48
CA LEU A 49 -9.76 -7.00 -1.79
C LEU A 49 -10.62 -6.05 -0.95
N ASN A 50 -9.99 -5.10 -0.24
CA ASN A 50 -10.66 -4.12 0.61
C ASN A 50 -11.20 -2.89 -0.14
N ARG A 51 -11.11 -2.87 -1.48
CA ARG A 51 -11.49 -1.70 -2.30
C ARG A 51 -12.96 -1.30 -2.12
N THR A 52 -13.85 -2.26 -1.89
CA THR A 52 -15.29 -2.04 -1.70
C THR A 52 -15.57 -1.24 -0.44
N ARG A 53 -14.85 -1.52 0.66
CA ARG A 53 -14.98 -0.77 1.93
C ARG A 53 -14.34 0.62 1.84
N LEU A 54 -13.24 0.74 1.09
CA LEU A 54 -12.61 2.04 0.81
C LEU A 54 -13.53 2.94 -0.01
N LYS A 55 -14.19 2.43 -1.06
CA LYS A 55 -15.16 3.19 -1.87
C LYS A 55 -16.33 3.73 -1.05
N GLN A 56 -16.82 3.01 -0.05
CA GLN A 56 -17.93 3.48 0.80
C GLN A 56 -17.53 4.65 1.71
N LYS A 57 -16.28 4.70 2.21
CA LYS A 57 -15.78 5.87 2.96
C LYS A 57 -15.53 7.10 2.08
N PHE A 58 -15.26 6.89 0.79
CA PHE A 58 -15.11 7.96 -0.21
C PHE A 58 -16.42 8.28 -0.95
N SER A 59 -17.50 7.54 -0.69
CA SER A 59 -18.82 7.85 -1.23
C SER A 59 -19.33 9.07 -0.48
N PHE A 60 -18.92 10.24 -0.96
CA PHE A 60 -19.52 11.51 -0.61
C PHE A 60 -21.03 11.34 -0.77
N THR A 61 -21.75 11.32 0.34
CA THR A 61 -23.20 11.43 0.35
C THR A 61 -23.53 12.79 -0.23
N ILE A 62 -23.86 12.83 -1.52
CA ILE A 62 -24.43 14.02 -2.14
C ILE A 62 -25.78 14.20 -1.48
N LYS A 63 -25.86 15.10 -0.48
CA LYS A 63 -27.13 15.56 0.04
C LYS A 63 -27.78 16.37 -1.08
N PRO A 64 -28.98 16.01 -1.56
CA PRO A 64 -29.68 16.87 -2.51
C PRO A 64 -29.94 18.22 -1.83
N ILE A 65 -29.54 19.31 -2.48
CA ILE A 65 -30.05 20.65 -2.15
C ILE A 65 -31.49 20.68 -2.64
N ASN A 66 -32.43 20.82 -1.71
CA ASN A 66 -33.83 21.13 -2.00
C ASN A 66 -33.96 22.66 -2.06
N ASN A 67 -34.36 23.14 -3.24
CA ASN A 67 -34.72 24.51 -3.67
C ASN A 67 -34.28 25.69 -2.79
#